data_AF-A0A813BQT1-F1
#
_entry.id   AF-A0A813BQT1-F1
#
_cell.length_a   1.000
_cell.length_b   1.000
_cell.length_c   1.000
_cell.angle_alpha   90.00
_cell.angle_beta   90.00
_cell.angle_gamma   90.00
#
_symmetry.space_group_name_H-M   'P 1'
#
loop_
_entity.id
_entity.type
_entity.pdbx_description
1 polymer ?
#
loop_
_entity_poly.entity_id
_entity_poly.type
_entity_poly.pdbx_seq_one_letter_code
_entity_poly.pdbx_strand_id
1 'polypeptide(L)'
;MSLWYLGCATLLVHWTVFYDDFIIVNEAASTKHCELVLRNLWSLLGWSVAQDKETEFNYFARALGIKICFHSERLFVVENTPERKAELEETISSLLALDWVDQHALASLRGRLQFVEGQIHGRRSHRHMQLLSRRAEFIGGSAMDDDLRNALGFWENSSPIYFLE
;
A
#
# COMPACT_ATOMS: atom_id res chain seq x y z
N MET A 1 -2.15 -19.10 9.58
CA MET A 1 -1.74 -20.29 8.81
C MET A 1 -2.88 -21.29 8.60
N SER A 2 -3.58 -21.75 9.65
CA SER A 2 -4.65 -22.76 9.50
C SER A 2 -5.82 -22.29 8.64
N LEU A 3 -6.30 -21.05 8.84
CA LEU A 3 -7.43 -20.52 8.07
C LEU A 3 -7.08 -20.39 6.59
N TRP A 4 -5.97 -19.71 6.26
CA TRP A 4 -5.50 -19.59 4.88
C TRP A 4 -5.43 -20.95 4.17
N TYR A 5 -4.86 -21.95 4.84
CA TYR A 5 -4.76 -23.31 4.30
C TYR A 5 -6.12 -23.94 4.06
N LEU A 6 -7.08 -23.78 4.97
CA LEU A 6 -8.45 -24.26 4.78
C LEU A 6 -9.09 -23.64 3.53
N GLY A 7 -9.02 -22.32 3.37
CA GLY A 7 -9.56 -21.66 2.17
C GLY A 7 -8.93 -22.14 0.88
N CYS A 8 -7.58 -22.19 0.82
CA CYS A 8 -6.87 -22.59 -0.39
C CYS A 8 -7.00 -24.08 -0.71
N ALA A 9 -6.82 -24.96 0.28
CA ALA A 9 -6.67 -26.40 0.06
C ALA A 9 -8.00 -27.16 0.11
N THR A 10 -8.99 -26.71 0.89
CA THR A 10 -10.27 -27.43 1.00
C THR A 10 -11.39 -26.75 0.24
N LEU A 11 -11.42 -25.41 0.22
CA LEU A 11 -12.48 -24.64 -0.45
C LEU A 11 -12.09 -24.14 -1.84
N LEU A 12 -10.82 -24.31 -2.25
CA LEU A 12 -10.27 -23.85 -3.52
C LEU A 12 -10.46 -22.33 -3.74
N VAL A 13 -10.44 -21.56 -2.66
CA VAL A 13 -10.53 -20.10 -2.69
C VAL A 13 -9.13 -19.51 -2.80
N HIS A 14 -8.92 -18.64 -3.79
CA HIS A 14 -7.71 -17.85 -3.88
C HIS A 14 -7.82 -16.62 -2.99
N TRP A 15 -7.14 -16.64 -1.84
CA TRP A 15 -7.18 -15.54 -0.88
C TRP A 15 -5.87 -15.32 -0.14
N THR A 16 -5.77 -14.15 0.48
CA THR A 16 -4.80 -13.85 1.53
C THR A 16 -5.53 -13.65 2.85
N VAL A 17 -4.84 -13.95 3.95
CA VAL A 17 -5.35 -13.78 5.31
C VAL A 17 -4.33 -12.95 6.09
N PHE A 18 -4.65 -11.68 6.35
CA PHE A 18 -3.83 -10.80 7.16
C PHE A 18 -4.65 -10.30 8.36
N TYR A 19 -4.49 -10.96 9.50
CA TYR A 19 -5.36 -10.75 10.68
C TYR A 19 -6.85 -10.87 10.34
N ASP A 20 -7.60 -9.77 10.37
CA ASP A 20 -9.02 -9.66 10.01
C ASP A 20 -9.27 -9.19 8.57
N ASP A 21 -8.22 -8.83 7.82
CA ASP A 21 -8.30 -8.47 6.41
C ASP A 21 -8.17 -9.71 5.52
N PHE A 22 -9.24 -9.98 4.76
CA PHE A 22 -9.32 -11.07 3.78
C PHE A 22 -9.40 -10.48 2.36
N ILE A 23 -8.37 -10.73 1.55
CA ILE A 23 -8.40 -10.32 0.14
C ILE A 23 -8.65 -11.58 -0.69
N ILE A 24 -9.74 -11.58 -1.45
CA ILE A 24 -10.13 -12.72 -2.30
C ILE A 24 -9.99 -12.32 -3.76
N VAL A 25 -9.38 -13.21 -4.54
CA VAL A 25 -9.29 -13.10 -6.00
C VAL A 25 -10.11 -14.24 -6.58
N ASN A 26 -10.93 -13.95 -7.58
CA ASN A 26 -11.74 -14.97 -8.23
C ASN A 26 -12.06 -14.59 -9.67
N GLU A 27 -12.39 -15.59 -10.49
CA GLU A 27 -12.94 -15.35 -11.82
C GLU A 27 -14.30 -14.66 -11.73
N ALA A 28 -14.54 -13.66 -12.58
CA ALA A 28 -15.78 -12.87 -12.59
C ALA A 28 -17.05 -13.73 -12.70
N ALA A 29 -17.00 -14.83 -13.48
CA ALA A 29 -18.13 -15.75 -13.66
C ALA A 29 -18.51 -16.51 -12.38
N SER A 30 -17.55 -16.69 -11.46
CA SER A 30 -17.67 -17.56 -10.29
C SER A 30 -17.83 -16.79 -8.97
N THR A 31 -17.90 -15.45 -9.01
CA THR A 31 -17.94 -14.56 -7.82
C THR A 31 -19.07 -14.91 -6.87
N LYS A 32 -20.29 -15.07 -7.39
CA LYS A 32 -21.49 -15.44 -6.58
C LYS A 32 -21.32 -16.77 -5.83
N HIS A 33 -20.69 -17.76 -6.48
CA HIS A 33 -20.42 -19.04 -5.84
C HIS A 33 -19.36 -18.90 -4.74
N CYS A 34 -18.30 -18.12 -5.00
CA CYS A 34 -17.27 -17.83 -4.01
C CYS A 34 -17.84 -17.09 -2.79
N GLU A 35 -18.69 -16.07 -3.00
CA GLU A 35 -19.38 -15.35 -1.93
C GLU A 35 -20.22 -16.30 -1.07
N LEU A 36 -20.98 -17.21 -1.69
CA LEU A 36 -21.78 -18.19 -0.96
C LEU A 36 -20.90 -19.11 -0.10
N VAL A 37 -19.79 -19.61 -0.64
CA VAL A 37 -18.83 -20.46 0.09
C VAL A 37 -18.24 -19.71 1.28
N LEU A 38 -17.81 -18.46 1.09
CA LEU A 38 -17.22 -17.64 2.14
C LEU A 38 -18.24 -17.28 3.23
N ARG A 39 -19.47 -16.89 2.87
CA ARG A 39 -20.53 -16.60 3.85
C ARG A 39 -20.84 -17.82 4.72
N ASN A 40 -20.89 -19.00 4.12
CA ASN A 40 -21.09 -20.24 4.87
C ASN A 40 -19.89 -20.57 5.77
N LEU A 41 -18.66 -20.36 5.30
CA LEU A 41 -17.46 -20.51 6.14
C LEU A 41 -17.51 -19.58 7.36
N TRP A 42 -17.84 -18.31 7.17
CA TRP A 42 -17.98 -17.34 8.25
C TRP A 42 -19.05 -17.75 9.26
N SER A 43 -20.21 -18.21 8.77
CA SER A 43 -21.26 -18.74 9.63
C SER A 43 -20.81 -19.96 10.43
N LEU A 44 -20.03 -20.88 9.83
CA LEU A 44 -19.52 -22.07 10.52
C LEU A 44 -18.48 -21.73 11.59
N LEU A 45 -17.66 -20.72 11.35
CA LEU A 45 -16.68 -20.20 12.31
C LEU A 45 -17.34 -19.35 13.41
N GLY A 46 -18.63 -18.99 13.25
CA GLY A 46 -19.34 -18.08 14.14
C GLY A 46 -18.85 -16.63 14.01
N TRP A 47 -18.32 -16.26 12.84
CA TRP A 47 -17.77 -14.93 12.57
C TRP A 47 -18.79 -14.07 11.84
N SER A 48 -18.90 -12.81 12.27
CA SER A 48 -19.65 -11.76 11.59
C SER A 48 -18.70 -10.88 10.78
N VAL A 49 -18.97 -10.72 9.49
CA VAL A 49 -18.26 -9.73 8.66
C VAL A 49 -18.86 -8.34 8.91
N ALA A 50 -18.00 -7.34 9.09
CA ALA A 50 -18.43 -5.96 9.24
C ALA A 50 -19.01 -5.46 7.90
N GLN A 51 -20.30 -5.16 7.85
CA GLN A 51 -21.00 -4.78 6.62
C GLN A 51 -20.45 -3.49 5.99
N ASP A 52 -19.93 -2.57 6.80
CA ASP A 52 -19.29 -1.33 6.38
C ASP A 52 -17.92 -1.54 5.72
N LYS A 53 -17.29 -2.70 5.96
CA LYS A 53 -16.01 -3.09 5.37
C LYS A 53 -16.15 -4.15 4.28
N GLU A 54 -17.32 -4.77 4.16
CA GLU A 54 -17.61 -5.76 3.13
C GLU A 54 -17.61 -5.07 1.77
N THR A 55 -16.70 -5.49 0.90
CA THR A 55 -16.60 -4.98 -0.46
C THR A 55 -17.10 -6.03 -1.44
N GLU A 56 -17.89 -5.60 -2.42
CA GLU A 56 -18.31 -6.47 -3.52
C GLU A 56 -17.11 -6.83 -4.41
N PHE A 57 -17.17 -8.00 -5.05
CA PHE A 57 -16.18 -8.35 -6.06
C PHE A 57 -16.15 -7.30 -7.18
N ASN A 58 -14.95 -6.76 -7.43
CA ASN A 58 -14.73 -5.75 -8.44
C ASN A 58 -13.34 -5.94 -9.08
N TYR A 59 -13.08 -5.24 -10.18
CA TYR A 59 -11.77 -5.16 -10.81
C TYR A 59 -10.76 -4.36 -9.97
N PHE A 60 -11.15 -3.85 -8.82
CA PHE A 60 -10.23 -3.30 -7.85
C PHE A 60 -10.58 -3.73 -6.43
N ALA A 61 -9.57 -3.82 -5.58
CA ALA A 61 -9.72 -4.08 -4.15
C ALA A 61 -8.90 -3.05 -3.35
N ARG A 62 -9.44 -2.61 -2.21
CA ARG A 62 -8.71 -1.76 -1.27
C ARG A 62 -8.45 -2.56 -0.01
N ALA A 63 -7.19 -2.68 0.38
CA ALA A 63 -6.78 -3.39 1.58
C ALA A 63 -5.41 -2.89 2.03
N LEU A 64 -5.10 -2.95 3.32
CA LEU A 64 -3.75 -2.67 3.85
C LEU A 64 -3.14 -1.32 3.41
N GLY A 65 -3.97 -0.30 3.18
CA GLY A 65 -3.53 1.03 2.72
C GLY A 65 -3.14 1.11 1.23
N ILE A 66 -3.45 0.09 0.43
CA ILE A 66 -3.26 0.06 -1.02
C ILE A 66 -4.57 -0.21 -1.75
N LYS A 67 -4.57 0.15 -3.03
CA LYS A 67 -5.59 -0.18 -4.02
C LYS A 67 -4.94 -1.03 -5.10
N ILE A 68 -5.47 -2.22 -5.29
CA ILE A 68 -5.05 -3.18 -6.31
C ILE A 68 -6.06 -3.07 -7.43
N CYS A 69 -5.63 -2.74 -8.65
CA CYS A 69 -6.48 -2.57 -9.83
C CYS A 69 -6.11 -3.60 -10.90
N PHE A 70 -7.01 -4.54 -11.18
CA PHE A 70 -6.91 -5.48 -12.28
C PHE A 70 -7.32 -4.79 -13.58
N HIS A 71 -6.38 -4.74 -14.53
CA HIS A 71 -6.65 -4.29 -15.90
C HIS A 71 -6.92 -5.49 -16.81
N SER A 72 -6.32 -6.64 -16.50
CA SER A 72 -6.56 -7.93 -17.14
C SER A 72 -6.16 -9.07 -16.21
N GLU A 73 -6.36 -10.32 -16.63
CA GLU A 73 -5.90 -11.52 -15.92
C GLU A 73 -4.38 -11.57 -15.70
N ARG A 74 -3.62 -10.83 -16.51
CA ARG A 74 -2.14 -10.85 -16.49
C ARG A 74 -1.53 -9.54 -16.01
N LEU A 75 -2.35 -8.49 -15.88
CA LEU A 75 -1.87 -7.15 -15.55
C LEU A 75 -2.74 -6.56 -14.46
N PHE A 76 -2.10 -6.26 -13.34
CA PHE A 76 -2.68 -5.48 -12.27
C PHE A 76 -1.69 -4.41 -11.82
N VAL A 77 -2.25 -3.33 -11.28
CA VAL A 77 -1.49 -2.20 -10.75
C VAL A 77 -1.75 -2.12 -9.27
N VAL A 78 -0.68 -1.95 -8.48
CA VAL A 78 -0.79 -1.68 -7.06
C VAL A 78 -0.45 -0.22 -6.84
N GLU A 79 -1.36 0.51 -6.22
CA GLU A 79 -1.19 1.93 -5.94
C GLU A 79 -1.57 2.24 -4.49
N ASN A 80 -1.00 3.30 -3.91
CA ASN A 80 -1.49 3.83 -2.65
C ASN A 80 -2.90 4.39 -2.83
N THR A 81 -3.70 4.40 -1.75
CA THR A 81 -5.04 5.00 -1.83
C THR A 81 -4.95 6.50 -2.16
N PRO A 82 -5.99 7.09 -2.79
CA PRO A 82 -6.00 8.51 -3.14
C PRO A 82 -5.72 9.43 -1.94
N GLU A 83 -6.22 9.06 -0.76
CA GLU A 83 -6.04 9.80 0.49
C GLU A 83 -4.56 9.79 0.90
N ARG A 84 -3.91 8.62 0.80
CA ARG A 84 -2.49 8.46 1.13
C ARG A 84 -1.58 9.19 0.14
N LYS A 85 -1.95 9.20 -1.15
CA LYS A 85 -1.25 9.96 -2.20
C LYS A 85 -1.32 11.46 -1.90
N ALA A 86 -2.52 11.99 -1.65
CA ALA A 86 -2.72 13.41 -1.33
C ALA A 86 -1.95 13.82 -0.05
N GLU A 87 -2.01 13.00 1.01
CA GLU A 87 -1.27 13.25 2.26
C GLU A 87 0.25 13.34 2.02
N LEU A 88 0.80 12.44 1.21
CA LEU A 88 2.23 12.41 0.89
C LEU A 88 2.64 13.58 0.01
N GLU A 89 1.87 13.90 -1.03
CA GLU A 89 2.10 15.04 -1.92
C GLU A 89 2.07 16.36 -1.14
N GLU A 90 1.09 16.56 -0.26
CA GLU A 90 0.98 17.74 0.59
C GLU A 90 2.18 17.84 1.56
N THR A 91 2.55 16.72 2.18
CA THR A 91 3.72 16.67 3.08
C THR A 91 5.00 17.03 2.33
N ILE A 92 5.25 16.43 1.17
CA ILE A 92 6.48 16.66 0.41
C ILE A 92 6.53 18.11 -0.09
N SER A 93 5.42 18.63 -0.61
CA SER A 93 5.30 20.01 -1.09
C SER A 93 5.55 21.02 0.02
N SER A 94 4.97 20.81 1.20
CA SER A 94 5.16 21.70 2.36
C SER A 94 6.60 21.68 2.86
N LEU A 95 7.28 20.53 2.82
CA LEU A 95 8.70 20.46 3.15
C LEU A 95 9.59 21.16 2.12
N LEU A 96 9.31 20.98 0.82
CA LEU A 96 10.08 21.59 -0.28
C LEU A 96 10.04 23.13 -0.27
N ALA A 97 9.00 23.72 0.33
CA ALA A 97 8.84 25.16 0.52
C ALA A 97 9.68 25.73 1.67
N LEU A 98 10.28 24.89 2.52
CA LEU A 98 11.12 25.30 3.64
C LEU A 98 12.60 25.32 3.24
N ASP A 99 13.34 26.30 3.78
CA ASP A 99 14.80 26.33 3.68
C ASP A 99 15.48 25.43 4.73
N TRP A 100 14.74 25.05 5.77
CA TRP A 100 15.19 24.18 6.85
C TRP A 100 14.10 23.18 7.23
N VAL A 101 14.47 21.91 7.36
CA VAL A 101 13.53 20.84 7.72
C VAL A 101 13.90 20.24 9.06
N ASP A 102 12.91 20.16 9.95
CA ASP A 102 13.08 19.54 11.26
C ASP A 102 13.28 18.02 11.18
N GLN A 103 14.01 17.49 12.15
CA GLN A 103 14.30 16.07 12.27
C GLN A 103 13.04 15.21 12.36
N HIS A 104 12.05 15.63 13.15
CA HIS A 104 10.80 14.88 13.32
C HIS A 104 9.98 14.84 12.04
N ALA A 105 9.98 15.93 11.28
CA ALA A 105 9.29 15.99 9.99
C ALA A 105 9.90 15.01 8.97
N LEU A 106 11.24 14.95 8.88
CA LEU A 106 11.94 13.99 8.03
C LEU A 106 11.74 12.54 8.50
N ALA A 107 11.80 12.28 9.80
CA ALA A 107 11.59 10.93 10.35
C ALA A 107 10.15 10.44 10.10
N SER A 108 9.16 11.32 10.23
CA SER A 108 7.76 11.03 9.93
C SER A 108 7.55 10.77 8.44
N LEU A 109 8.11 11.60 7.55
CA LEU A 109 8.05 11.36 6.11
C LEU A 109 8.73 10.03 5.73
N ARG A 110 9.93 9.77 6.26
CA ARG A 110 10.68 8.51 6.02
C ARG A 110 9.83 7.29 6.36
N GLY A 111 9.18 7.27 7.53
CA GLY A 111 8.34 6.13 7.94
C GLY A 111 7.18 5.87 6.97
N ARG A 112 6.59 6.94 6.42
CA ARG A 112 5.52 6.82 5.42
C ARG A 112 6.04 6.37 4.06
N LEU A 113 7.19 6.89 3.63
CA LEU A 113 7.84 6.50 2.38
C LEU A 113 8.41 5.09 2.40
N GLN A 114 8.73 4.51 3.57
CA GLN A 114 9.24 3.13 3.65
C GLN A 114 8.24 2.11 3.08
N PHE A 115 6.94 2.37 3.26
CA PHE A 115 5.89 1.57 2.62
C PHE A 115 5.89 1.72 1.09
N VAL A 116 6.05 2.95 0.60
CA VAL A 116 6.12 3.26 -0.84
C VAL A 116 7.38 2.66 -1.46
N GLU A 117 8.53 2.76 -0.80
CA GLU A 117 9.81 2.18 -1.25
C GLU A 117 9.67 0.69 -1.53
N GLY A 118 8.94 -0.06 -0.68
CA GLY A 118 8.68 -1.48 -0.89
C GLY A 118 7.88 -1.81 -2.16
N GLN A 119 7.21 -0.81 -2.74
CA GLN A 119 6.49 -0.93 -4.02
C GLN A 119 7.37 -0.50 -5.22
N ILE A 120 8.40 0.32 -4.97
CA ILE A 120 9.34 0.78 -6.01
C ILE A 120 10.44 -0.25 -6.22
N HIS A 121 10.46 -0.85 -7.40
CA HIS A 121 11.56 -1.73 -7.78
C HIS A 121 12.80 -0.91 -8.23
N GLY A 122 13.98 -1.39 -7.86
CA GLY A 122 15.27 -0.85 -8.31
C GLY A 122 16.08 -0.12 -7.23
N ARG A 123 17.19 0.52 -7.66
CA ARG A 123 18.19 1.11 -6.74
C ARG A 123 18.06 2.63 -6.57
N ARG A 124 17.20 3.28 -7.34
CA ARG A 124 17.01 4.74 -7.28
C ARG A 124 16.23 5.16 -6.03
N SER A 125 15.09 4.54 -5.79
CA SER A 125 14.30 4.70 -4.56
C SER A 125 15.16 4.48 -3.32
N HIS A 126 15.92 3.38 -3.31
CA HIS A 126 16.78 3.05 -2.18
C HIS A 126 17.83 4.12 -1.87
N ARG A 127 18.47 4.72 -2.89
CA ARG A 127 19.43 5.81 -2.68
C ARG A 127 18.78 7.05 -2.09
N HIS A 128 17.61 7.45 -2.60
CA HIS A 128 16.88 8.59 -2.05
C HIS A 128 16.39 8.31 -0.63
N MET A 129 15.99 7.07 -0.32
CA MET A 129 15.61 6.64 1.03
C MET A 129 16.80 6.68 2.00
N GLN A 130 17.98 6.21 1.58
CA GLN A 130 19.20 6.26 2.40
C GLN A 130 19.59 7.71 2.74
N LEU A 131 19.51 8.62 1.77
CA LEU A 131 19.76 10.03 2.01
C LEU A 131 18.76 10.62 3.01
N LEU A 132 17.45 10.38 2.83
CA LEU A 132 16.42 10.82 3.77
C LEU A 132 16.65 10.25 5.18
N SER A 133 17.01 8.97 5.27
CA SER A 133 17.29 8.31 6.56
C SER A 133 18.45 8.96 7.29
N ARG A 134 19.56 9.23 6.57
CA ARG A 134 20.72 9.92 7.13
C ARG A 134 20.39 11.33 7.62
N ARG A 135 19.55 12.06 6.89
CA ARG A 135 19.12 13.42 7.27
C ARG A 135 18.15 13.41 8.45
N ALA A 136 17.26 12.43 8.52
CA ALA A 136 16.35 12.23 9.66
C ALA A 136 17.05 11.82 10.97
N GLU A 137 18.30 11.34 10.90
CA GLU A 137 19.12 11.02 12.07
C GLU A 137 19.91 12.23 12.60
N PHE A 138 20.01 13.32 11.81
CA PHE A 138 20.74 14.51 12.22
C PHE A 138 19.92 15.32 13.24
N ILE A 139 20.51 15.53 14.42
CA ILE A 139 19.86 16.24 15.52
C ILE A 139 19.76 17.73 15.20
N GLY A 140 18.55 18.28 15.30
CA GLY A 140 18.27 19.71 15.05
C GLY A 140 17.77 20.03 13.63
N GLY A 141 17.66 19.02 12.75
CA GLY A 141 17.15 19.19 11.39
C GLY A 141 18.25 19.37 10.33
N SER A 142 17.85 19.58 9.09
CA SER A 142 18.75 19.71 7.95
C SER A 142 18.37 20.91 7.09
N ALA A 143 19.37 21.64 6.60
CA ALA A 143 19.17 22.63 5.56
C ALA A 143 18.63 21.95 4.29
N MET A 144 17.76 22.65 3.57
CA MET A 144 17.24 22.22 2.28
C MET A 144 18.28 22.44 1.17
N ASP A 145 19.27 21.56 1.12
CA ASP A 145 20.27 21.52 0.05
C ASP A 145 19.75 20.82 -1.22
N ASP A 146 20.51 20.94 -2.31
CA ASP A 146 20.15 20.37 -3.61
C ASP A 146 19.95 18.85 -3.54
N ASP A 147 20.72 18.15 -2.70
CA ASP A 147 20.59 16.71 -2.51
C ASP A 147 19.24 16.34 -1.88
N LEU A 148 18.85 17.03 -0.80
CA LEU A 148 17.56 16.80 -0.14
C LEU A 148 16.40 17.20 -1.05
N ARG A 149 16.52 18.32 -1.77
CA ARG A 149 15.52 18.78 -2.75
C ARG A 149 15.32 17.77 -3.87
N ASN A 150 16.42 17.24 -4.42
CA ASN A 150 16.37 16.19 -5.45
C ASN A 150 15.73 14.90 -4.93
N ALA A 151 16.01 14.51 -3.69
CA ALA A 151 15.38 13.34 -3.10
C ALA A 151 13.88 13.51 -2.89
N LEU A 152 13.45 14.64 -2.33
CA LEU A 152 12.03 14.94 -2.13
C LEU A 152 11.30 15.05 -3.49
N GLY A 153 11.90 15.70 -4.48
CA GLY A 153 11.34 15.80 -5.84
C GLY A 153 11.24 14.45 -6.55
N PHE A 154 12.14 13.49 -6.27
CA PHE A 154 11.97 12.12 -6.76
C PHE A 154 10.69 11.48 -6.23
N TRP A 155 10.40 11.62 -4.93
CA TRP A 155 9.22 11.02 -4.29
C TRP A 155 7.90 11.70 -4.69
N GLU A 156 7.93 13.01 -4.93
CA GLU A 156 6.80 13.76 -5.48
C GLU A 156 6.39 13.19 -6.86
N ASN A 157 7.36 12.98 -7.75
CA ASN A 157 7.10 12.45 -9.09
C ASN A 157 6.85 10.93 -9.13
N SER A 158 7.23 10.19 -8.09
CA SER A 158 7.14 8.73 -8.04
C SER A 158 5.92 8.22 -7.25
N SER A 159 5.17 9.10 -6.60
CA SER A 159 3.93 8.74 -5.89
C SER A 159 2.80 8.11 -6.74
N PRO A 160 2.67 8.33 -8.07
CA PRO A 160 1.47 7.87 -8.76
C PRO A 160 1.48 6.43 -9.32
N ILE A 161 2.61 5.74 -9.55
CA ILE A 161 2.61 4.57 -10.46
C ILE A 161 3.60 3.46 -10.05
N TYR A 162 3.12 2.23 -9.79
CA TYR A 162 3.93 1.01 -9.94
C TYR A 162 3.19 -0.05 -10.76
N PHE A 163 3.69 -0.27 -11.97
CA PHE A 163 3.41 -1.43 -12.80
C PHE A 163 4.19 -2.62 -12.25
N LEU A 164 3.50 -3.73 -12.00
CA LEU A 164 4.13 -5.03 -11.98
C LEU A 164 4.04 -5.54 -13.43
N GLU A 165 5.17 -5.49 -14.14
CA GLU A 165 5.37 -6.27 -15.37
C GLU A 165 5.67 -7.74 -15.04
#